data_AF-A0A1M7BPA4-F1
#
_entry.id   AF-A0A1M7BPA4-F1
#
_cell.length_a   1.000
_cell.length_b   1.000
_cell.length_c   1.000
_cell.angle_alpha   90.00
_cell.angle_beta   90.00
_cell.angle_gamma   90.00
#
_symmetry.space_group_name_H-M   'P 1'
#
loop_
_entity.id
_entity.type
_entity.pdbx_description
1 polymer ?
#
loop_
_entity_poly.entity_id
_entity_poly.type
_entity_poly.pdbx_seq_one_letter_code
_entity_poly.pdbx_strand_id
1 'polypeptide(L)'
;MLDTLLKGKRGLVVGIANEHSIAAGCGMALRASGEVIDNIIAATPVGRLGQPADVARSVVFLAGDDADFITGSTPRVNGGEYMA
;
A
#
# COMPACT_ATOMS: atom_id res chain seq x y z
N MET A 1 -29.87 0.91 -7.91
CA MET A 1 -29.33 0.25 -6.70
C MET A 1 -27.93 0.76 -6.36
N LEU A 2 -26.98 0.81 -7.31
CA LEU A 2 -25.69 1.50 -7.12
C LEU A 2 -25.82 3.00 -6.80
N ASP A 3 -26.73 3.71 -7.46
CA ASP A 3 -26.94 5.16 -7.27
C ASP A 3 -27.34 5.57 -5.84
N THR A 4 -27.92 4.65 -5.08
CA THR A 4 -28.30 4.87 -3.67
C THR A 4 -27.16 4.54 -2.71
N LEU A 5 -26.27 3.62 -3.09
CA LEU A 5 -25.18 3.09 -2.28
C LEU A 5 -24.02 4.09 -2.11
N LEU A 6 -23.79 4.91 -3.14
CA LEU A 6 -22.61 5.78 -3.25
C LEU A 6 -22.93 7.27 -3.00
N LYS A 7 -24.21 7.62 -2.83
CA LYS A 7 -24.65 9.00 -2.62
C LYS A 7 -24.07 9.55 -1.31
N GLY A 8 -23.20 10.55 -1.42
CA GLY A 8 -22.54 11.22 -0.28
C GLY A 8 -21.23 10.59 0.19
N LYS A 9 -20.79 9.47 -0.41
CA LYS A 9 -19.50 8.86 -0.09
C LYS A 9 -18.38 9.53 -0.90
N ARG A 10 -17.24 9.79 -0.26
CA ARG A 10 -16.01 10.27 -0.93
C ARG A 10 -15.02 9.11 -0.98
N GLY A 11 -14.65 8.66 -2.18
CA GLY A 11 -13.60 7.67 -2.38
C GLY A 11 -12.24 8.36 -2.54
N LEU A 12 -11.24 7.93 -1.78
CA LEU A 12 -9.85 8.33 -1.99
C LEU A 12 -9.23 7.40 -3.04
N VAL A 13 -8.81 7.96 -4.17
CA VAL A 13 -8.02 7.25 -5.16
C VAL A 13 -6.56 7.33 -4.74
N VAL A 14 -5.99 6.20 -4.32
CA VAL A 14 -4.56 6.07 -4.04
C VAL A 14 -3.88 5.52 -5.30
N GLY A 15 -2.90 6.27 -5.81
CA GLY A 15 -2.25 6.00 -7.10
C GLY A 15 -1.45 4.71 -7.14
N ILE A 16 -1.41 4.10 -8.32
CA ILE A 16 -0.61 2.90 -8.60
C ILE A 16 0.86 3.30 -8.72
N ALA A 17 1.71 2.72 -7.87
CA ALA A 17 3.14 2.68 -8.10
C ALA A 17 3.43 1.74 -9.29
N ASN A 18 3.41 2.29 -10.51
CA ASN A 18 3.87 1.60 -11.71
C ASN A 18 5.29 2.07 -12.07
N GLU A 19 5.90 1.45 -13.09
CA GLU A 19 7.30 1.69 -13.51
C GLU A 19 7.60 3.16 -13.87
N HIS A 20 6.57 3.98 -14.13
CA HIS A 20 6.72 5.39 -14.46
C HIS A 20 6.41 6.34 -13.29
N SER A 21 6.10 5.80 -12.11
CA SER A 21 5.84 6.61 -10.91
C SER A 21 7.13 7.09 -10.24
N ILE A 22 7.07 8.27 -9.61
CA ILE A 22 8.19 8.79 -8.80
C ILE A 22 8.58 7.79 -7.70
N ALA A 23 7.60 7.13 -7.08
CA ALA A 23 7.83 6.09 -6.08
C ALA A 23 8.64 4.90 -6.65
N ALA A 24 8.33 4.43 -7.86
CA ALA A 24 9.10 3.39 -8.51
C ALA A 24 10.51 3.87 -8.90
N GLY A 25 10.65 5.10 -9.39
CA GLY A 25 11.95 5.72 -9.66
C GLY A 25 12.84 5.81 -8.42
N CYS A 26 12.28 6.25 -7.29
CA CYS A 26 12.96 6.25 -5.99
C CYS A 26 13.32 4.82 -5.56
N GLY A 27 12.41 3.85 -5.71
CA GLY A 27 12.67 2.44 -5.40
C GLY A 27 13.81 1.84 -6.24
N MET A 28 13.90 2.18 -7.53
CA MET A 28 15.00 1.74 -8.39
C MET A 28 16.33 2.39 -8.00
N ALA A 29 16.33 3.71 -7.75
CA ALA A 29 17.51 4.42 -7.29
C ALA A 29 18.02 3.90 -5.93
N LEU A 30 17.12 3.61 -4.99
CA LEU A 30 17.46 3.00 -3.70
C LEU A 30 17.98 1.57 -3.85
N ARG A 31 17.42 0.77 -4.78
CA ARG A 31 17.95 -0.56 -5.08
C ARG A 31 19.37 -0.53 -5.64
N ALA A 32 19.69 0.48 -6.43
CA ALA A 32 21.02 0.63 -7.00
C ALA A 32 22.09 1.00 -5.95
N SER A 33 21.72 1.52 -4.78
CA SER A 33 22.67 1.91 -3.73
C SER A 33 23.02 0.78 -2.75
N GLY A 34 22.31 -0.35 -2.75
CA GLY A 34 22.61 -1.56 -1.96
C GLY A 34 22.45 -1.39 -0.44
N GLU A 35 23.31 -0.59 0.18
CA GLU A 35 23.35 -0.30 1.62
C GLU A 35 22.01 0.24 2.14
N VAL A 36 21.31 1.04 1.34
CA VAL A 36 20.00 1.59 1.74
C VAL A 36 18.92 0.51 1.77
N ILE A 37 18.97 -0.48 0.86
CA ILE A 37 18.01 -1.58 0.87
C ILE A 37 18.19 -2.47 2.09
N ASP A 38 19.44 -2.80 2.44
CA ASP A 38 19.73 -3.66 3.58
C ASP A 38 19.23 -3.02 4.88
N ASN A 39 19.41 -1.71 5.04
CA ASN A 39 18.89 -0.96 6.19
C ASN A 39 17.35 -0.95 6.24
N ILE A 40 16.67 -0.80 5.09
CA ILE A 40 15.20 -0.88 5.03
C ILE A 40 14.72 -2.27 5.41
N ILE A 41 15.36 -3.33 4.91
CA ILE A 41 15.02 -4.72 5.23
C ILE A 41 15.20 -4.96 6.74
N ALA A 42 16.32 -4.51 7.32
CA ALA A 42 16.60 -4.65 8.75
C ALA A 42 15.59 -3.91 9.63
N ALA A 43 15.09 -2.75 9.17
CA ALA A 43 14.07 -1.97 9.87
C ALA A 43 12.63 -2.50 9.67
N THR A 44 12.41 -3.40 8.71
CA THR A 44 11.09 -3.97 8.40
C THR A 44 10.90 -5.29 9.17
N PRO A 45 9.98 -5.40 10.14
CA PRO A 45 9.75 -6.64 10.89
C PRO A 45 9.47 -7.89 10.04
N VAL A 46 8.79 -7.74 8.90
CA VAL A 46 8.55 -8.84 7.95
C VAL A 46 9.84 -9.32 7.24
N GLY A 47 10.94 -8.58 7.34
CA GLY A 47 12.27 -9.00 6.89
C GLY A 47 12.46 -8.98 5.37
N ARG A 48 11.63 -8.24 4.62
CA ARG A 48 11.77 -8.06 3.16
C ARG A 48 11.15 -6.76 2.69
N LEU A 49 11.57 -6.32 1.51
CA LEU A 49 10.88 -5.27 0.77
C LEU A 49 9.44 -5.68 0.42
N GLY A 50 8.53 -4.71 0.50
CA GLY A 50 7.18 -4.84 -0.01
C GLY A 50 7.18 -5.12 -1.52
N GLN A 51 6.19 -5.90 -1.95
CA GLN A 51 5.95 -6.23 -3.35
C GLN A 51 4.61 -5.63 -3.79
N PRO A 52 4.41 -5.33 -5.08
CA PRO A 52 3.13 -4.84 -5.59
C PRO A 52 1.93 -5.73 -5.17
N ALA A 53 2.15 -7.04 -5.09
CA ALA A 53 1.14 -8.01 -4.65
C ALA A 53 0.69 -7.82 -3.19
N ASP A 54 1.52 -7.27 -2.30
CA ASP A 54 1.14 -7.00 -0.90
C ASP A 54 0.06 -5.92 -0.84
N VAL A 55 0.22 -4.85 -1.65
CA VAL A 55 -0.76 -3.76 -1.77
C VAL A 55 -2.02 -4.26 -2.47
N ALA A 56 -1.87 -5.00 -3.57
CA ALA A 56 -3.01 -5.51 -4.34
C ALA A 56 -3.95 -6.38 -3.49
N ARG A 57 -3.41 -7.24 -2.63
CA ARG A 57 -4.24 -8.07 -1.72
C ARG A 57 -5.02 -7.22 -0.71
N SER A 58 -4.42 -6.16 -0.17
CA SER A 58 -5.12 -5.23 0.72
C SER A 58 -6.25 -4.50 0.00
N VAL A 59 -6.02 -4.05 -1.24
CA VAL A 59 -7.06 -3.42 -2.07
C VAL A 59 -8.21 -4.37 -2.36
N VAL A 60 -7.92 -5.62 -2.73
CA VAL A 60 -8.95 -6.64 -2.99
C VAL A 60 -9.79 -6.90 -1.74
N PHE A 61 -9.17 -7.00 -0.56
CA PHE A 61 -9.88 -7.15 0.71
C PHE A 61 -10.78 -5.95 1.00
N LEU A 62 -10.25 -4.73 0.91
CA LEU A 62 -11.01 -3.50 1.19
C LEU A 62 -12.15 -3.24 0.20
N ALA A 63 -12.08 -3.83 -0.99
CA ALA A 63 -13.13 -3.77 -1.99
C ALA A 63 -14.18 -4.89 -1.85
N GLY A 64 -13.93 -5.89 -1.01
CA GLY A 64 -14.82 -7.03 -0.80
C GLY A 64 -15.89 -6.76 0.27
N ASP A 65 -16.91 -7.61 0.29
CA ASP A 65 -18.03 -7.50 1.24
C ASP A 65 -17.57 -7.68 2.70
N ASP A 66 -16.47 -8.40 2.93
CA ASP A 66 -15.90 -8.61 4.28
C ASP A 66 -15.34 -7.32 4.92
N ALA A 67 -15.22 -6.23 4.17
CA ALA A 67 -14.77 -4.92 4.66
C ALA A 67 -15.93 -3.94 4.92
N ASP A 68 -17.18 -4.41 4.99
CA ASP A 68 -18.39 -3.57 5.09
C ASP A 68 -18.41 -2.57 6.27
N PHE A 69 -17.74 -2.91 7.37
CA PHE A 69 -17.62 -2.08 8.57
C PHE A 69 -16.34 -1.23 8.62
N ILE A 70 -15.48 -1.33 7.60
CA ILE A 70 -14.21 -0.60 7.52
C ILE A 70 -14.42 0.69 6.72
N THR A 71 -14.49 1.81 7.42
CA THR A 71 -14.60 3.15 6.81
C THR A 71 -13.78 4.17 7.59
N GLY A 72 -13.19 5.14 6.88
CA GLY A 72 -12.36 6.19 7.48
C GLY A 72 -11.01 5.73 8.05
N SER A 73 -10.61 4.48 7.79
CA SER A 73 -9.32 3.93 8.19
C SER A 73 -8.28 4.06 7.07
N THR A 74 -6.99 4.04 7.44
CA THR A 74 -5.87 4.04 6.49
C THR A 74 -4.93 2.89 6.84
N PRO A 75 -5.24 1.64 6.43
CA PRO A 75 -4.42 0.49 6.75
C PRO A 75 -3.03 0.61 6.09
N ARG A 76 -1.98 0.50 6.88
CA ARG A 76 -0.59 0.50 6.40
C ARG A 76 -0.19 -0.88 5.89
N VAL A 77 0.23 -0.94 4.63
CA VAL A 77 0.83 -2.13 4.01
C VAL A 77 2.34 -1.95 3.91
N ASN A 78 3.01 -1.84 5.06
CA ASN A 78 4.44 -1.47 5.15
C ASN A 78 5.32 -2.54 5.82
N GLY A 79 4.81 -3.76 6.00
CA GLY A 79 5.58 -4.84 6.65
C GLY A 79 5.96 -4.58 8.12
N GLY A 80 5.32 -3.62 8.78
CA GLY A 80 5.56 -3.26 10.18
C GLY A 80 6.65 -2.21 10.40
N GLU A 81 7.17 -1.58 9.33
CA GLU A 81 8.19 -0.52 9.42
C GLU A 81 7.77 0.64 10.35
N TYR A 82 6.47 0.90 10.46
CA TYR A 82 5.90 1.90 11.37
C TYR A 82 4.62 1.36 12.02
N MET A 83 4.58 1.40 13.36
CA MET A 83 3.54 0.77 14.21
C MET A 83 2.94 1.71 15.27
N ALA A 84 2.89 3.03 15.03
CA ALA A 84 2.19 3.96 15.91
C ALA A 84 0.68 3.99 15.67
#